data_AF-A0A9P0B6U0-F1
#
_entry.id   AF-A0A9P0B6U0-F1
#
_cell.length_a   1.000
_cell.length_b   1.000
_cell.length_c   1.000
_cell.angle_alpha   90.00
_cell.angle_beta   90.00
_cell.angle_gamma   90.00
#
_symmetry.space_group_name_H-M   'P 1'
#
loop_
_entity.id
_entity.type
_entity.pdbx_description
1 polymer ?
#
loop_
_entity_poly.entity_id
_entity_poly.type
_entity_poly.pdbx_seq_one_letter_code
_entity_poly.pdbx_strand_id
1 'polypeptide(L)'
;MKFVILFVCLCAIFQVSFGALAQIPADETPGHPGFCNSEETGPMKQSEIKQLKKCQQARCNNDGSITLESCGTVHVKGCKLEQDFTKPYPDCCPTAPCLHLI
;
A
#
# COMPACT_ATOMS: atom_id res chain seq x y z
N MET A 1 -25.38 -27.56 -9.27
CA MET A 1 -24.12 -27.88 -8.57
C MET A 1 -22.87 -27.45 -9.36
N LYS A 2 -22.75 -27.76 -10.66
CA LYS A 2 -21.64 -27.29 -11.53
C LYS A 2 -21.43 -25.76 -11.56
N PHE A 3 -22.51 -24.98 -11.63
CA PHE A 3 -22.43 -23.50 -11.61
C PHE A 3 -21.98 -22.93 -10.26
N VAL A 4 -22.33 -23.59 -9.15
CA VAL A 4 -21.90 -23.18 -7.81
C VAL A 4 -20.41 -23.44 -7.63
N ILE A 5 -19.91 -24.57 -8.11
CA ILE A 5 -18.48 -24.91 -8.10
C ILE A 5 -17.68 -23.91 -8.95
N LEU A 6 -18.18 -23.56 -10.15
CA LEU A 6 -17.54 -22.57 -11.02
C LEU A 6 -17.44 -21.19 -10.34
N PHE A 7 -18.50 -20.75 -9.65
CA PHE A 7 -18.54 -19.47 -8.97
C PHE A 7 -17.57 -19.42 -7.78
N VAL A 8 -17.49 -20.50 -6.99
CA VAL A 8 -16.53 -20.63 -5.89
C VAL A 8 -15.09 -20.61 -6.39
N CYS A 9 -14.79 -21.28 -7.51
CA CYS A 9 -13.47 -21.24 -8.13
C CYS A 9 -13.09 -19.84 -8.62
N LEU A 10 -14.02 -19.08 -9.20
CA LEU A 10 -13.77 -17.71 -9.65
C LEU A 10 -13.43 -16.77 -8.48
N CYS A 11 -14.16 -16.85 -7.36
CA CYS A 11 -13.89 -16.04 -6.17
C CYS A 11 -12.51 -16.31 -5.56
N ALA A 12 -12.00 -17.55 -5.63
CA ALA A 12 -10.68 -17.91 -5.12
C ALA A 12 -9.53 -17.25 -5.90
N ILE A 13 -9.73 -16.97 -7.19
CA ILE A 13 -8.69 -16.37 -8.06
C ILE A 13 -8.55 -14.87 -7.80
N PHE A 14 -9.61 -14.18 -7.36
CA PHE A 14 -9.61 -12.74 -7.10
C PHE A 14 -8.87 -12.32 -5.82
N GLN A 15 -8.42 -13.26 -4.98
CA GLN A 15 -7.77 -12.93 -3.70
C GLN A 15 -6.28 -12.58 -3.82
N VAL A 16 -5.70 -12.58 -5.04
CA VAL A 16 -4.25 -12.46 -5.24
C VAL A 16 -3.87 -11.09 -5.81
N SER A 17 -4.08 -10.02 -5.04
CA SER A 17 -3.42 -8.73 -5.26
C SER A 17 -2.76 -8.27 -3.97
N PHE A 18 -1.61 -8.87 -3.66
CA PHE A 18 -0.79 -8.50 -2.51
C PHE A 18 -0.03 -7.19 -2.78
N GLY A 19 -0.74 -6.07 -2.80
CA GLY A 19 -0.16 -4.80 -2.38
C GLY A 19 -0.13 -4.79 -0.86
N ALA A 20 0.97 -4.37 -0.24
CA ALA A 20 1.01 -4.13 1.19
C ALA A 20 0.27 -2.82 1.50
N LEU A 21 -1.07 -2.92 1.48
CA LEU A 21 -2.01 -1.87 1.79
C LEU A 21 -2.48 -2.04 3.23
N ALA A 22 -2.34 -1.00 4.04
CA ALA A 22 -3.00 -0.90 5.34
C ALA A 22 -4.05 0.21 5.28
N GLN A 23 -5.20 -0.03 5.90
CA GLN A 23 -6.23 0.99 6.12
C GLN A 23 -6.24 1.35 7.60
N ILE A 24 -6.00 2.62 7.91
CA ILE A 24 -6.21 3.16 9.25
C ILE A 24 -7.60 3.81 9.24
N PRO A 25 -8.51 3.39 10.14
CA PRO A 25 -9.85 3.97 10.21
C PRO A 25 -9.79 5.46 10.59
N ALA A 26 -10.87 6.18 10.33
CA ALA A 26 -10.97 7.57 10.73
C ALA A 26 -10.80 7.73 12.24
N ASP A 27 -10.03 8.74 12.64
CA ASP A 27 -9.91 9.12 14.04
C ASP A 27 -11.22 9.79 14.49
N GLU A 28 -11.95 9.15 15.40
CA GLU A 28 -13.22 9.68 15.94
C GLU A 28 -13.01 10.74 17.03
N THR A 29 -11.76 11.11 17.33
CA THR A 29 -11.44 12.10 18.36
C THR A 29 -12.12 13.45 18.04
N PRO A 30 -12.97 13.97 18.93
CA PRO A 30 -13.65 15.26 18.72
C PRO A 30 -12.63 16.40 18.60
N GLY A 31 -12.63 17.11 17.47
CA GLY A 31 -11.74 18.27 17.24
C GLY A 31 -11.05 18.32 15.89
N HIS A 32 -11.21 17.30 15.04
CA HIS A 32 -10.54 17.23 13.73
C HIS A 32 -11.49 17.05 12.54
N PRO A 33 -12.53 17.90 12.37
CA PRO A 33 -13.36 17.85 11.16
C PRO A 33 -12.50 18.16 9.92
N GLY A 34 -12.32 17.18 9.04
CA GLY A 34 -11.60 17.34 7.78
C GLY A 34 -10.09 17.09 7.82
N PHE A 35 -9.58 16.47 8.88
CA PHE A 35 -8.17 16.05 8.97
C PHE A 35 -8.07 14.56 9.29
N CYS A 36 -7.32 13.82 8.48
CA CYS A 36 -6.92 12.47 8.88
C CYS A 36 -5.74 12.56 9.86
N ASN A 37 -5.72 11.72 10.89
CA ASN A 37 -4.65 11.74 11.87
C ASN A 37 -4.30 10.31 12.31
N SER A 38 -3.01 10.03 12.47
CA SER A 38 -2.50 8.80 13.05
C SER A 38 -1.11 9.04 13.63
N GLU A 39 -0.64 8.14 14.50
CA GLU A 39 0.74 8.21 15.01
C GLU A 39 1.78 8.11 13.87
N GLU A 40 1.49 7.32 12.83
CA GLU A 40 2.40 7.09 11.71
C GLU A 40 2.50 8.30 10.76
N THR A 41 1.39 8.97 10.49
CA THR A 41 1.32 10.08 9.53
C THR A 41 1.39 11.46 10.17
N GLY A 42 0.98 11.59 11.44
CA GLY A 42 0.53 12.85 12.00
C GLY A 42 -0.72 13.39 11.27
N PRO A 43 -1.08 14.67 11.49
CA PRO A 43 -2.23 15.27 10.84
C PRO A 43 -1.99 15.45 9.33
N MET A 44 -3.03 15.17 8.56
CA MET A 44 -3.09 15.30 7.09
C MET A 44 -4.40 15.99 6.70
N LYS A 45 -4.36 16.83 5.67
CA LYS A 45 -5.56 17.41 5.07
C LYS A 45 -6.30 16.35 4.26
N GLN A 46 -7.61 16.51 4.10
CA GLN A 46 -8.39 15.69 3.18
C GLN A 46 -7.77 15.64 1.78
N SER A 47 -7.73 14.44 1.19
CA SER A 47 -7.10 14.15 -0.11
C SER A 47 -5.59 14.40 -0.19
N GLU A 48 -4.92 14.71 0.93
CA GLU A 48 -3.47 14.85 0.96
C GLU A 48 -2.78 13.50 0.75
N ILE A 49 -1.71 13.52 -0.03
CA ILE A 49 -0.77 12.41 -0.19
C ILE A 49 0.53 12.82 0.49
N LYS A 50 1.04 11.95 1.37
CA LYS A 50 2.25 12.20 2.15
C LYS A 50 3.22 11.03 2.00
N GLN A 51 4.45 11.34 1.59
CA GLN A 51 5.56 10.37 1.61
C GLN A 51 6.01 10.17 3.05
N LEU A 52 6.06 8.91 3.48
CA LEU A 52 6.59 8.49 4.76
C LEU A 52 8.00 7.90 4.61
N LYS A 53 8.62 7.58 5.74
CA LYS A 53 9.92 6.90 5.78
C LYS A 53 9.83 5.51 5.11
N LYS A 54 10.98 4.92 4.78
CA LYS A 54 11.10 3.54 4.28
C LYS A 54 10.26 3.25 3.01
N CYS A 55 10.14 4.22 2.12
CA CYS A 55 9.37 4.07 0.87
C CYS A 55 7.91 3.65 1.09
N GLN A 56 7.21 4.40 1.94
CA GLN A 56 5.78 4.24 2.18
C GLN A 56 5.06 5.54 1.79
N GLN A 57 3.81 5.43 1.35
CA GLN A 57 2.94 6.55 1.02
C GLN A 57 1.66 6.48 1.83
N ALA A 58 1.23 7.61 2.38
CA ALA A 58 -0.06 7.77 3.02
C ALA A 58 -0.99 8.62 2.16
N ARG A 59 -2.27 8.29 2.14
CA ARG A 59 -3.34 9.08 1.53
C ARG A 59 -4.48 9.27 2.53
N CYS A 60 -4.85 10.52 2.78
CA CYS A 60 -6.04 10.85 3.56
C CYS A 60 -7.28 10.78 2.66
N ASN A 61 -8.21 9.89 3.00
CA ASN A 61 -9.45 9.69 2.26
C ASN A 61 -10.53 10.67 2.73
N ASN A 62 -11.59 10.83 1.91
CA ASN A 62 -12.68 11.77 2.21
C ASN A 62 -13.54 11.34 3.41
N ASP A 63 -13.55 10.04 3.73
CA ASP A 63 -14.21 9.49 4.91
C ASP A 63 -13.39 9.65 6.21
N GLY A 64 -12.21 10.28 6.13
CA GLY A 64 -11.30 10.48 7.26
C GLY A 64 -10.35 9.31 7.51
N SER A 65 -10.47 8.20 6.77
CA SER A 65 -9.54 7.08 6.85
C SER A 65 -8.21 7.39 6.16
N ILE A 66 -7.15 6.66 6.51
CA ILE A 66 -5.83 6.77 5.86
C ILE A 66 -5.52 5.47 5.15
N THR A 67 -5.17 5.58 3.87
CA THR A 67 -4.56 4.49 3.10
C THR A 67 -3.06 4.57 3.20
N LEU A 68 -2.43 3.52 3.71
CA LEU A 68 -0.98 3.35 3.70
C LEU A 68 -0.59 2.34 2.64
N GLU A 69 0.33 2.75 1.77
CA GLU A 69 0.88 1.94 0.69
C GLU A 69 2.37 1.73 0.96
N SER A 70 2.81 0.49 0.92
CA SER A 70 4.22 0.13 1.11
C SER A 70 4.68 -0.81 0.00
N CYS A 71 6.00 -0.94 -0.16
CA CYS A 71 6.55 -1.86 -1.13
C CYS A 71 6.20 -3.31 -0.78
N GLY A 72 5.78 -4.08 -1.79
CA GLY A 72 5.61 -5.52 -1.65
C GLY A 72 6.93 -6.24 -1.33
N THR A 73 6.84 -7.42 -0.74
CA THR A 73 8.02 -8.26 -0.50
C THR A 73 8.50 -8.86 -1.82
N VAL A 74 9.77 -8.63 -2.16
CA VAL A 74 10.42 -9.24 -3.33
C VAL A 74 11.43 -10.28 -2.85
N HIS A 75 11.27 -11.53 -3.28
CA HIS A 75 12.23 -12.60 -3.03
C HIS A 75 12.98 -12.94 -4.31
N VAL A 76 14.31 -12.86 -4.27
CA VAL A 76 15.19 -13.20 -5.40
C VAL A 76 16.35 -14.07 -4.94
N LYS A 77 16.76 -15.01 -5.80
CA LYS A 77 17.91 -15.89 -5.58
C LYS A 77 19.02 -15.54 -6.55
N GLY A 78 20.25 -15.38 -6.04
CA GLY A 78 21.43 -15.11 -6.87
C GLY A 78 21.48 -13.69 -7.45
N CYS A 79 20.67 -12.77 -6.93
CA CYS A 79 20.59 -11.40 -7.40
C CYS A 79 20.46 -10.42 -6.23
N LYS A 80 21.04 -9.23 -6.39
CA LYS A 80 20.96 -8.16 -5.41
C LYS A 80 19.74 -7.29 -5.71
N LEU A 81 18.96 -7.00 -4.67
CA LEU A 81 17.90 -5.99 -4.75
C LEU A 81 18.52 -4.60 -4.73
N GLU A 82 18.06 -3.74 -5.64
CA GLU A 82 18.43 -2.33 -5.69
C GLU A 82 17.25 -1.50 -5.20
N GLN A 83 17.52 -0.55 -4.30
CA GLN A 83 16.50 0.32 -3.72
C GLN A 83 17.04 1.73 -3.57
N ASP A 84 16.25 2.73 -3.96
CA ASP A 84 16.63 4.14 -3.92
C ASP A 84 15.61 4.95 -3.13
N PHE A 85 15.88 5.20 -1.85
CA PHE A 85 15.01 5.99 -0.97
C PHE A 85 14.97 7.48 -1.29
N THR A 86 15.77 7.97 -2.26
CA THR A 86 15.70 9.38 -2.69
C THR A 86 14.53 9.64 -3.64
N LYS A 87 13.94 8.59 -4.21
CA LYS A 87 12.78 8.66 -5.09
C LYS A 87 11.46 8.64 -4.32
N PRO A 88 10.37 9.18 -4.88
CA PRO A 88 9.04 9.00 -4.32
C PRO A 88 8.57 7.55 -4.46
N TYR A 89 7.61 7.13 -3.63
CA TYR A 89 6.88 5.89 -3.87
C TYR A 89 6.08 6.00 -5.19
N PRO A 90 5.98 4.94 -6.01
CA PRO A 90 6.54 3.60 -5.82
C PRO A 90 7.97 3.42 -6.35
N ASP A 91 8.60 4.46 -6.91
CA ASP A 91 9.91 4.37 -7.57
C ASP A 91 11.07 4.10 -6.61
N CYS A 92 10.88 4.34 -5.31
CA CYS A 92 11.82 3.95 -4.26
C CYS A 92 11.72 2.48 -3.82
N CYS A 93 10.85 1.68 -4.43
CA CYS A 93 10.68 0.27 -4.06
C CYS A 93 11.84 -0.60 -4.57
N PRO A 94 12.14 -1.72 -3.89
CA PRO A 94 13.22 -2.60 -4.30
C PRO A 94 12.91 -3.23 -5.66
N THR A 95 13.89 -3.19 -6.56
CA THR A 95 13.83 -3.81 -7.89
C THR A 95 14.92 -4.85 -8.03
N ALA A 96 14.68 -5.84 -8.88
CA ALA A 96 15.63 -6.90 -9.21
C ALA A 96 15.98 -6.80 -10.71
N PRO A 97 17.00 -6.02 -11.10
CA PRO A 97 17.33 -5.78 -12.52
C PRO A 97 17.67 -7.07 -13.28
N CYS A 98 18.14 -8.09 -12.57
CA CYS A 98 18.41 -9.44 -13.09
C CYS A 98 17.15 -10.22 -13.55
N LEU A 99 15.94 -9.83 -13.15
CA LEU A 99 14.70 -10.51 -13.54
C LEU A 99 14.36 -10.28 -15.03
N HIS A 100 15.02 -9.32 -15.67
CA HIS A 100 14.85 -9.01 -17.10
C HIS A 100 15.78 -9.85 -18.02
N LEU A 101 16.57 -10.77 -17.46
CA LEU A 101 17.56 -11.60 -18.19
C LEU A 101 17.15 -13.08 -18.32
N ILE A 102 15.85 -13.40 -18.25
CA ILE A 102 15.32 -14.75 -18.50
C ILE A 102 14.54 -14.76 -19.81
#